data_AF-A0A3B9LPU4-F1
#
_entry.id   AF-A0A3B9LPU4-F1
#
_cell.length_a   1.000
_cell.length_b   1.000
_cell.length_c   1.000
_cell.angle_alpha   90.00
_cell.angle_beta   90.00
_cell.angle_gamma   90.00
#
_symmetry.space_group_name_H-M   'P 1'
#
loop_
_entity.id
_entity.type
_entity.pdbx_description
1 polymer ?
#
loop_
_entity_poly.entity_id
_entity_poly.type
_entity_poly.pdbx_seq_one_letter_code
_entity_poly.pdbx_strand_id
1 'polypeptide(L)' 'MYAIGVWIYLRITRAKDGIGKWGLLSFVVVLAVLYVANIFSPPPPSVKMMVIVAIPLTWLLILWTWWADRHREVR' A
#
# COMPACT_ATOMS: atom_id res chain seq x y z
N MET A 1 3.12 10.86 9.06
CA MET A 1 4.22 10.17 8.33
C MET A 1 3.80 9.66 6.95
N TYR A 2 2.59 9.13 6.77
CA TYR A 2 2.12 8.58 5.49
C TYR A 2 2.34 9.48 4.26
N ALA A 3 1.79 10.70 4.26
CA ALA A 3 1.90 11.61 3.12
C ALA A 3 3.35 12.02 2.80
N ILE A 4 4.20 12.14 3.83
CA ILE A 4 5.62 12.45 3.68
C ILE A 4 6.33 11.30 2.95
N GLY A 5 6.06 10.04 3.32
CA GLY A 5 6.63 8.88 2.64
C GLY A 5 6.24 8.82 1.16
N VAL A 6 4.96 9.05 0.85
CA VAL A 6 4.47 9.14 -0.54
C VAL A 6 5.17 10.27 -1.29
N TRP A 7 5.30 11.45 -0.67
CA TRP A 7 5.98 12.59 -1.27
C TRP A 7 7.45 12.30 -1.58
N ILE A 8 8.21 11.74 -0.63
CA ILE A 8 9.61 11.36 -0.82
C ILE A 8 9.75 10.37 -1.99
N TYR A 9 8.95 9.30 -1.97
CA TYR A 9 9.01 8.27 -3.00
C TYR A 9 8.68 8.81 -4.40
N LEU A 10 7.67 9.69 -4.50
CA LEU A 10 7.32 10.36 -5.75
C LEU A 10 8.40 11.35 -6.23
N ARG A 11 9.18 11.94 -5.33
CA ARG A 11 10.30 12.85 -5.69
C ARG A 11 11.50 12.10 -6.25
N ILE A 12 11.73 10.86 -5.81
CA ILE A 12 12.89 10.05 -6.19
C ILE A 12 12.59 9.15 -7.40
N THR A 13 11.33 8.76 -7.62
CA THR A 13 10.95 7.83 -8.70
C THR A 13 10.08 8.47 -9.78
N ARG A 14 10.09 7.89 -10.98
CA ARG A 14 9.12 8.17 -12.06
C ARG A 14 8.51 6.86 -12.57
N ALA A 15 7.29 6.94 -13.10
CA ALA A 15 6.64 5.80 -13.73
C ALA A 15 7.22 5.57 -15.13
N LYS A 16 7.54 4.32 -15.46
CA LYS A 16 7.99 3.91 -16.81
C LYS A 16 6.83 3.87 -17.80
N ASP A 17 5.64 3.56 -17.30
CA ASP A 17 4.42 3.34 -18.07
C ASP A 17 3.16 3.70 -17.27
N GLY A 18 1.98 3.44 -17.85
CA GLY A 18 0.70 3.64 -17.17
C GLY A 18 0.53 2.76 -15.92
N ILE A 19 1.11 1.57 -15.89
CA ILE A 19 1.03 0.63 -14.77
C ILE A 19 1.75 1.22 -13.56
N GLY A 20 2.94 1.77 -13.72
CA GLY A 20 3.70 2.40 -12.63
C GLY A 20 3.01 3.63 -12.03
N LYS A 21 2.17 4.33 -12.81
CA LYS A 21 1.35 5.46 -12.33
C LYS A 21 0.13 4.97 -11.55
N TRP A 22 -0.69 4.12 -12.17
CA TRP A 22 -1.95 3.68 -11.59
C TRP A 22 -1.75 2.65 -10.47
N GLY A 23 -0.74 1.79 -10.57
CA GLY A 23 -0.37 0.81 -9.56
C GLY A 23 0.03 1.46 -8.24
N LEU A 24 0.87 2.51 -8.28
CA LEU A 24 1.21 3.27 -7.07
C LEU A 24 0.03 4.08 -6.54
N LEU A 25 -0.70 4.78 -7.40
CA LEU A 25 -1.83 5.62 -6.97
C LEU A 25 -2.90 4.77 -6.26
N SER A 26 -3.30 3.65 -6.86
CA SER A 26 -4.26 2.72 -6.27
C SER A 26 -3.76 2.14 -4.95
N PHE A 27 -2.50 1.73 -4.88
CA PHE A 27 -1.89 1.25 -3.64
C PHE A 27 -1.95 2.29 -2.51
N VAL A 28 -1.58 3.54 -2.82
CA VAL A 28 -1.67 4.67 -1.89
C VAL A 28 -3.12 4.86 -1.42
N VAL A 29 -4.08 4.99 -2.33
CA VAL A 29 -5.49 5.16 -1.97
C VAL A 29 -6.00 4.01 -1.10
N VAL A 30 -5.67 2.76 -1.43
CA VAL A 30 -6.07 1.58 -0.63
C VAL A 30 -5.49 1.65 0.77
N LEU A 31 -4.20 1.98 0.93
CA LEU A 31 -3.62 2.13 2.26
C LEU A 31 -4.29 3.24 3.08
N ALA A 32 -4.64 4.36 2.46
CA ALA A 32 -5.35 5.44 3.13
C ALA A 32 -6.75 5.00 3.59
N VAL A 33 -7.49 4.28 2.73
CA VAL A 33 -8.80 3.71 3.07
C VAL A 33 -8.67 2.68 4.20
N LEU A 34 -7.69 1.78 4.14
CA LEU A 34 -7.46 0.78 5.20
C LEU A 34 -7.10 1.44 6.54
N TYR A 35 -6.33 2.52 6.53
CA TYR A 35 -6.02 3.28 7.73
C TYR A 35 -7.28 3.92 8.34
N VAL A 36 -8.11 4.56 7.52
CA VAL A 36 -9.38 5.14 7.96
C VAL A 36 -10.31 4.04 8.49
N ALA A 37 -10.44 2.91 7.77
CA ALA A 37 -11.23 1.77 8.21
C ALA A 37 -10.74 1.22 9.56
N ASN A 38 -9.42 1.14 9.76
CA ASN A 38 -8.83 0.69 11.03
C ASN A 38 -9.20 1.60 12.22
N ILE A 39 -9.28 2.91 12.01
CA ILE A 39 -9.69 3.88 13.05
C ILE A 39 -11.16 3.66 13.45
N PHE A 40 -12.03 3.32 12.49
CA PHE A 40 -13.47 3.19 12.71
C PHE A 40 -13.94 1.74 12.94
N SER A 41 -13.06 0.75 12.83
CA SER A 41 -13.39 -0.66 13.03
C SER A 41 -13.18 -1.09 14.50
N PRO A 42 -14.03 -1.97 15.05
CA PRO A 42 -13.74 -2.63 16.32
C PRO A 42 -12.46 -3.48 16.21
N PRO A 43 -11.73 -3.68 17.32
CA PRO A 43 -10.56 -4.53 17.31
C PRO A 43 -10.92 -5.97 16.91
N PRO A 44 -9.96 -6.74 16.35
CA PRO A 44 -10.21 -8.13 16.00
C PRO A 44 -10.74 -8.94 17.20
N PRO A 45 -11.78 -9.78 17.02
CA PRO A 45 -12.42 -10.49 18.12
C PRO A 45 -11.56 -11.62 18.73
N SER A 46 -10.45 -11.98 18.08
CA SER A 46 -9.47 -12.94 18.58
C SER A 46 -8.14 -12.80 17.86
N VAL A 47 -7.06 -13.28 18.49
CA VAL A 47 -5.73 -13.41 17.86
C VAL A 47 -5.81 -14.27 16.60
N LYS A 48 -6.62 -15.34 16.60
CA LYS A 48 -6.82 -16.20 15.43
C LYS A 48 -7.36 -15.42 14.23
N MET A 49 -8.38 -14.59 14.44
CA MET A 49 -8.93 -13.75 13.37
C MET A 49 -7.92 -12.71 12.89
N MET A 50 -7.15 -12.11 13.80
CA MET A 50 -6.08 -11.20 13.44
C MET A 50 -5.06 -11.86 12.49
N VAL A 51 -4.61 -13.07 12.80
CA VAL A 51 -3.62 -13.81 11.99
C VAL A 51 -4.18 -14.19 10.61
N ILE A 52 -5.42 -14.70 10.56
CA ILE A 52 -6.07 -15.12 9.31
C ILE A 52 -6.24 -13.94 8.33
N VAL A 53 -6.45 -12.72 8.84
CA VAL A 53 -6.64 -11.53 7.99
C VAL A 53 -5.32 -10.81 7.72
N ALA A 54 -4.51 -10.58 8.75
CA ALA A 54 -3.31 -9.76 8.64
C ALA A 54 -2.25 -10.41 7.75
N ILE A 55 -2.04 -11.72 7.84
CA ILE A 55 -0.99 -12.40 7.05
C ILE A 55 -1.28 -12.31 5.54
N PRO A 56 -2.45 -12.75 5.04
CA PRO A 56 -2.73 -12.66 3.60
C PRO A 56 -2.73 -11.22 3.09
N LEU A 57 -3.31 -10.29 3.85
CA LEU A 57 -3.34 -8.88 3.47
C LEU A 57 -1.93 -8.30 3.39
N THR A 58 -1.03 -8.65 4.33
CA THR A 58 0.36 -8.21 4.30
C THR A 58 1.07 -8.70 3.04
N TRP A 59 0.94 -9.99 2.69
CA TRP A 59 1.54 -10.53 1.47
C TRP A 59 0.96 -9.90 0.21
N LEU A 60 -0.36 -9.67 0.16
CA LEU A 60 -1.00 -8.96 -0.94
C LEU A 60 -0.40 -7.55 -1.11
N LEU A 61 -0.26 -6.79 -0.02
CA LEU A 61 0.31 -5.44 -0.06
C LEU A 61 1.77 -5.45 -0.51
N ILE A 62 2.59 -6.40 -0.04
CA ILE A 62 3.99 -6.54 -0.47
C ILE A 62 4.09 -6.87 -1.96
N LEU A 63 3.31 -7.84 -2.44
CA LEU A 63 3.34 -8.23 -3.86
C LEU A 63 2.85 -7.10 -4.76
N TRP A 64 1.82 -6.36 -4.32
CA TRP A 64 1.32 -5.19 -5.03
C TRP A 64 2.39 -4.09 -5.11
N THR A 65 3.02 -3.70 -3.99
CA THR A 65 4.06 -2.65 -4.04
C THR A 65 5.22 -3.05 -4.91
N TRP A 66 5.69 -4.29 -4.79
CA TRP A 66 6.76 -4.82 -5.63
C TRP A 66 6.40 -4.76 -7.12
N TRP A 67 5.18 -5.15 -7.49
CA TRP A 67 4.71 -5.08 -8.87
C TRP A 67 4.66 -3.62 -9.35
N ALA A 68 4.04 -2.72 -8.57
CA ALA A 68 3.98 -1.30 -8.92
C ALA A 68 5.38 -0.67 -9.03
N ASP A 69 6.32 -1.03 -8.15
CA ASP A 69 7.69 -0.52 -8.12
C ASP A 69 8.52 -1.00 -9.32
N ARG A 70 8.32 -2.24 -9.81
CA ARG A 70 8.96 -2.72 -11.05
C ARG A 70 8.66 -1.85 -12.26
N HIS A 71 7.47 -1.26 -12.31
CA HIS A 71 7.03 -0.32 -13.35
C HIS A 71 7.49 1.13 -13.07
N ARG A 72 8.39 1.33 -12.12
CA ARG A 72 8.99 2.63 -11.77
C ARG A 72 10.51 2.54 -11.79
N GLU A 73 11.15 3.68 -11.93
CA GLU A 73 12.61 3.82 -11.89
C GLU A 73 13.00 5.06 -11.10
N VAL A 74 14.23 5.05 -10.61
CA VAL A 74 14.86 6.24 -10.04
C VAL A 74 14.98 7.28 -11.14
N ARG A 75 14.67 8.53 -10.81
CA ARG A 75 14.74 9.66 -11.72
C ARG A 75 16.16 9.98 -12.14
#